data_AF-A0A1V2JQ93-F1
#
_entry.id   AF-A0A1V2JQ93-F1
#
_cell.length_a   1.000
_cell.length_b   1.000
_cell.length_c   1.000
_cell.angle_alpha   90.00
_cell.angle_beta   90.00
_cell.angle_gamma   90.00
#
_symmetry.space_group_name_H-M   'P 1'
#
loop_
_entity.id
_entity.type
_entity.pdbx_description
1 polymer ?
#
loop_
_entity_poly.entity_id
_entity_poly.type
_entity_poly.pdbx_seq_one_letter_code
_entity_poly.pdbx_strand_id
1 'polypeptide(L)'
;MNIDIAHRHAGHLIVIQDKPFKANEAGMWNLTEIWQALKLPKAKQPGKFVDRKEAQRFLETGKIGSERKGSLNQTFAAKQAVIRYAAWVSSEFEDVVYDAFEAILDMPDVALLVAGKMSELGRVKESEILRRIAESDKGARQVALRHLNRGRVRRALSPQEKEVQTLSRHAARFEKKLRG
;
A
#
# COMPACT_ATOMS: atom_id res chain seq x y z
N MET A 1 -19.38 5.43 -29.13
CA MET A 1 -19.17 4.49 -28.02
C MET A 1 -18.47 5.27 -26.92
N ASN A 2 -19.21 5.78 -25.92
CA ASN A 2 -18.61 6.48 -24.78
C ASN A 2 -18.09 5.41 -23.83
N ILE A 3 -16.77 5.30 -23.70
CA ILE A 3 -16.17 4.48 -22.66
C ILE A 3 -16.36 5.27 -21.37
N ASP A 4 -17.28 4.84 -20.51
CA ASP A 4 -17.41 5.36 -19.15
C ASP A 4 -16.17 4.93 -18.36
N ILE A 5 -15.13 5.76 -18.39
CA ILE A 5 -13.91 5.51 -17.62
C ILE A 5 -14.18 5.97 -16.19
N ALA A 6 -14.60 5.03 -15.34
CA ALA A 6 -14.75 5.28 -13.91
C ALA A 6 -13.43 5.78 -13.32
N HIS A 7 -13.51 6.76 -12.41
CA HIS A 7 -12.32 7.26 -11.73
C HIS A 7 -11.64 6.12 -10.94
N ARG A 8 -10.30 6.07 -10.92
CA ARG A 8 -9.50 4.99 -10.29
C ARG A 8 -9.74 4.74 -8.79
N HIS A 9 -10.51 5.60 -8.14
CA HIS A 9 -10.88 5.52 -6.72
C HIS A 9 -12.38 5.50 -6.51
N ALA A 10 -13.19 5.47 -7.58
CA ALA A 10 -14.64 5.40 -7.47
C ALA A 10 -15.03 4.17 -6.64
N GLY A 11 -15.88 4.39 -5.65
CA GLY A 11 -16.35 3.34 -4.75
C GLY A 11 -15.34 2.74 -3.78
N HIS A 12 -14.10 3.25 -3.72
CA HIS A 12 -13.12 2.81 -2.74
C HIS A 12 -13.56 3.12 -1.31
N LEU A 13 -13.17 2.27 -0.37
CA LEU A 13 -13.45 2.44 1.06
C LEU A 13 -12.21 2.92 1.82
N ILE A 14 -12.45 3.74 2.83
CA ILE A 14 -11.52 4.04 3.92
C ILE A 14 -12.25 3.76 5.22
N VAL A 15 -11.59 3.08 6.17
CA VAL A 15 -12.16 2.79 7.47
C VAL A 15 -11.47 3.69 8.49
N ILE A 16 -12.24 4.45 9.27
CA ILE A 16 -11.74 5.34 10.32
C ILE A 16 -12.54 5.03 11.58
N GLN A 17 -11.87 4.64 12.66
CA GLN A 17 -12.51 4.22 13.92
C GLN A 17 -13.65 3.21 13.68
N ASP A 18 -13.34 2.12 12.96
CA ASP A 18 -14.28 1.05 12.57
C ASP A 18 -15.46 1.46 11.69
N LYS A 19 -15.49 2.71 11.19
CA LYS A 19 -16.56 3.19 10.31
C LYS A 19 -16.08 3.26 8.86
N PRO A 20 -16.75 2.58 7.92
CA PRO A 20 -16.39 2.65 6.50
C PRO A 20 -16.97 3.91 5.86
N PHE A 21 -16.16 4.57 5.03
CA PHE A 21 -16.55 5.71 4.21
C PHE A 21 -16.20 5.44 2.75
N LYS A 22 -17.17 5.66 1.86
CA LYS A 22 -17.05 5.34 0.43
C LYS A 22 -16.78 6.58 -0.41
N ALA A 23 -15.89 6.46 -1.38
CA ALA A 23 -15.71 7.48 -2.41
C ALA A 23 -16.88 7.51 -3.39
N ASN A 24 -17.23 8.71 -3.85
CA ASN A 24 -18.17 8.92 -4.96
C ASN A 24 -17.55 8.53 -6.32
N GLU A 25 -18.32 8.70 -7.40
CA GLU A 25 -17.88 8.36 -8.77
C GLU A 25 -16.66 9.18 -9.25
N ALA A 26 -16.44 10.37 -8.67
CA ALA A 26 -15.24 11.18 -8.92
C ALA A 26 -14.02 10.72 -8.08
N GLY A 27 -14.16 9.65 -7.28
CA GLY A 27 -13.10 9.17 -6.40
C GLY A 27 -12.81 10.10 -5.21
N MET A 28 -13.83 10.83 -4.75
CA MET A 28 -13.74 11.80 -3.66
C MET A 28 -14.58 11.33 -2.45
N TRP A 29 -14.07 11.57 -1.25
CA TRP A 29 -14.74 11.29 0.01
C TRP A 29 -15.36 12.55 0.59
N ASN A 30 -16.53 12.42 1.22
CA ASN A 30 -17.20 13.51 1.90
C ASN A 30 -16.64 13.70 3.32
N LEU A 31 -15.83 14.73 3.52
CA LEU A 31 -15.25 15.03 4.84
C LEU A 31 -16.32 15.45 5.85
N THR A 32 -17.42 16.05 5.41
CA THR A 32 -18.53 16.47 6.28
C THR A 32 -19.25 15.24 6.84
N GLU A 33 -19.43 14.20 6.03
CA GLU A 33 -19.98 12.92 6.47
C GLU A 33 -19.08 12.24 7.50
N ILE A 34 -17.76 12.19 7.24
CA ILE A 34 -16.77 11.65 8.19
C ILE A 34 -16.88 12.40 9.54
N TRP A 35 -16.88 13.73 9.50
CA TRP A 35 -16.99 14.57 10.69
C TRP A 35 -18.25 14.28 11.52
N GLN A 36 -19.40 14.17 10.86
CA GLN A 36 -20.69 13.90 11.51
C GLN A 36 -20.77 12.48 12.06
N ALA A 37 -20.37 11.48 11.26
CA ALA A 37 -20.46 10.07 11.63
C ALA A 37 -19.54 9.72 12.80
N LEU A 38 -18.36 10.34 12.87
CA LEU A 38 -17.42 10.20 13.98
C LEU A 38 -17.79 11.08 15.19
N LYS A 39 -18.85 11.90 15.09
CA LYS A 39 -19.31 12.82 16.16
C LYS A 39 -18.19 13.73 16.67
N LEU A 40 -17.36 14.22 15.76
CA LEU A 40 -16.19 15.00 16.11
C LEU A 40 -16.55 16.42 16.54
N PRO A 41 -15.74 17.06 17.40
CA PRO A 41 -16.01 18.43 17.85
C PRO A 41 -15.94 19.43 16.69
N LYS A 42 -16.59 20.59 16.84
CA LYS A 42 -16.61 21.67 15.84
C LYS A 42 -15.20 22.14 15.43
N ALA A 43 -14.22 22.04 16.32
CA ALA A 43 -12.82 22.35 16.03
C ALA A 43 -12.20 21.43 14.95
N LYS A 44 -12.78 20.26 14.71
CA LYS A 44 -12.35 19.25 13.72
C LYS A 44 -13.21 19.25 12.44
N GLN A 45 -14.12 20.22 12.28
CA GLN A 45 -14.94 20.32 11.08
C GLN A 45 -14.09 20.51 9.81
N PRO A 46 -14.54 20.06 8.63
CA PRO A 46 -13.76 20.15 7.39
C PRO A 46 -13.30 21.56 7.03
N GLY A 47 -14.14 22.59 7.25
CA GLY A 47 -13.72 23.98 7.01
C GLY A 47 -12.48 24.38 7.83
N LYS A 48 -12.36 23.89 9.07
CA LYS A 48 -11.17 24.14 9.91
C LYS A 48 -9.95 23.33 9.49
N PHE A 49 -10.14 22.21 8.81
CA PHE A 49 -9.05 21.49 8.17
C PHE A 49 -8.49 22.29 7.01
N VAL A 50 -9.37 22.80 6.15
CA VAL A 50 -9.02 23.59 4.95
C VAL A 50 -8.22 24.84 5.32
N ASP A 51 -8.53 25.48 6.45
CA ASP A 51 -7.78 26.63 6.97
C ASP A 51 -6.34 26.29 7.42
N ARG A 52 -5.99 25.00 7.62
CA ARG A 52 -4.64 24.61 8.08
C ARG A 52 -3.64 24.69 6.92
N LYS A 53 -2.42 25.15 7.24
CA LYS A 53 -1.29 25.20 6.28
C LYS A 53 -1.07 23.88 5.53
N GLU A 54 -1.23 22.76 6.23
CA GLU A 54 -1.04 21.42 5.67
C GLU A 54 -2.10 21.01 4.64
N ALA A 55 -3.28 21.63 4.69
CA ALA A 55 -4.39 21.38 3.77
C ALA A 55 -4.36 22.30 2.54
N GLN A 56 -3.70 23.47 2.63
CA GLN A 56 -3.63 24.45 1.54
C GLN A 56 -3.06 23.86 0.25
N ARG A 57 -1.98 23.08 0.34
CA ARG A 57 -1.41 22.36 -0.81
C ARG A 57 -2.42 21.44 -1.52
N PHE A 58 -3.42 20.93 -0.79
CA PHE A 58 -4.46 20.08 -1.38
C PHE A 58 -5.55 20.90 -2.06
N LEU A 59 -5.83 22.12 -1.61
CA LEU A 59 -6.68 23.06 -2.34
C LEU A 59 -6.01 23.49 -3.64
N GLU A 60 -4.75 23.92 -3.57
CA GLU A 60 -3.97 24.38 -4.72
C GLU A 60 -3.85 23.31 -5.82
N THR A 61 -3.81 22.04 -5.42
CA THR A 61 -3.73 20.90 -6.35
C THR A 61 -5.09 20.28 -6.68
N GLY A 62 -6.21 20.92 -6.31
CA GLY A 62 -7.56 20.45 -6.61
C GLY A 62 -7.97 19.15 -5.93
N LYS A 63 -7.25 18.72 -4.89
CA LYS A 63 -7.54 17.51 -4.09
C LYS A 63 -8.58 17.74 -3.00
N ILE A 64 -8.97 18.99 -2.75
CA ILE A 64 -10.09 19.35 -1.88
C ILE A 64 -10.99 20.32 -2.64
N GLY A 65 -12.30 20.09 -2.57
CA GLY A 65 -13.31 20.98 -3.13
C GLY A 65 -14.49 21.12 -2.16
N SER A 66 -15.31 22.15 -2.37
CA SER A 66 -16.57 22.31 -1.65
C SER A 66 -17.72 22.34 -2.64
N GLU A 67 -18.80 21.65 -2.30
CA GLU A 67 -20.04 21.64 -3.08
C GLU A 67 -21.20 22.04 -2.17
N ARG A 68 -22.09 22.87 -2.69
CA ARG A 68 -23.29 23.29 -1.94
C ARG A 68 -24.42 22.30 -2.22
N LYS A 69 -24.88 21.61 -1.18
CA LYS A 69 -26.03 20.70 -1.25
C LYS A 69 -27.15 21.25 -0.37
N GLY A 70 -28.06 22.01 -0.98
CA GLY A 70 -29.11 22.74 -0.27
C GLY A 70 -28.53 23.89 0.58
N SER A 71 -28.84 23.90 1.88
CA SER A 71 -28.32 24.90 2.83
C SER A 71 -26.93 24.56 3.40
N LEU A 72 -26.42 23.35 3.16
CA LEU A 72 -25.16 22.85 3.71
C LEU A 72 -24.04 22.86 2.66
N ASN A 73 -22.88 23.38 3.04
CA ASN A 73 -21.66 23.21 2.27
C ASN A 73 -20.99 21.88 2.67
N GLN A 74 -20.80 20.99 1.71
CA GLN A 74 -20.09 19.73 1.88
C GLN A 74 -18.68 19.87 1.33
N THR A 75 -17.70 19.38 2.09
CA THR A 75 -16.30 19.37 1.66
C THR A 75 -15.94 17.97 1.16
N PHE A 76 -15.46 17.87 -0.08
CA PHE A 76 -15.02 16.64 -0.70
C PHE A 76 -13.51 16.62 -0.85
N ALA A 77 -12.90 15.44 -0.70
CA ALA A 77 -11.45 15.28 -0.76
C ALA A 77 -11.03 14.02 -1.52
N ALA A 78 -9.99 14.14 -2.33
CA ALA A 78 -9.35 13.01 -3.00
C ALA A 78 -8.62 12.12 -1.99
N LYS A 79 -8.29 10.89 -2.39
CA LYS A 79 -7.71 9.85 -1.51
C LYS A 79 -6.58 10.36 -0.59
N GLN A 80 -5.61 11.11 -1.12
CA GLN A 80 -4.51 11.62 -0.31
C GLN A 80 -4.96 12.66 0.74
N ALA A 81 -5.89 13.53 0.38
CA ALA A 81 -6.39 14.58 1.27
C ALA A 81 -7.33 14.01 2.35
N VAL A 82 -8.15 12.99 2.02
CA VAL A 82 -8.98 12.30 3.04
C VAL A 82 -8.11 11.50 4.01
N ILE A 83 -7.03 10.84 3.56
CA ILE A 83 -6.09 10.16 4.46
C ILE A 83 -5.47 11.18 5.43
N ARG A 84 -5.07 12.36 4.95
CA ARG A 84 -4.53 13.40 5.84
C ARG A 84 -5.57 13.95 6.81
N TYR A 85 -6.82 14.15 6.36
CA TYR A 85 -7.90 14.58 7.25
C TYR A 85 -8.17 13.52 8.33
N ALA A 86 -8.24 12.24 7.95
CA ALA A 86 -8.44 11.10 8.83
C ALA A 86 -7.35 11.04 9.92
N ALA A 87 -6.07 11.13 9.52
CA ALA A 87 -4.95 11.20 10.45
C ALA A 87 -5.06 12.40 11.41
N TRP A 88 -5.50 13.56 10.92
CA TRP A 88 -5.69 14.73 11.79
C TRP A 88 -6.82 14.56 12.81
N VAL A 89 -7.87 13.81 12.51
CA VAL A 89 -9.01 13.61 13.41
C VAL A 89 -8.92 12.36 14.28
N SER A 90 -8.04 11.42 13.93
CA SER A 90 -7.84 10.15 14.62
C SER A 90 -6.36 9.76 14.57
N SER A 91 -5.67 9.83 15.72
CA SER A 91 -4.29 9.34 15.84
C SER A 91 -4.21 7.84 15.64
N GLU A 92 -5.19 7.09 16.12
CA GLU A 92 -5.27 5.63 15.89
C GLU A 92 -5.31 5.30 14.38
N PHE A 93 -6.05 6.06 13.57
CA PHE A 93 -6.01 5.89 12.12
C PHE A 93 -4.63 6.23 11.54
N GLU A 94 -3.98 7.28 12.05
CA GLU A 94 -2.63 7.67 11.64
C GLU A 94 -1.63 6.55 11.93
N ASP A 95 -1.67 5.98 13.14
CA ASP A 95 -0.81 4.87 13.57
C ASP A 95 -1.03 3.64 12.68
N VAL A 96 -2.28 3.25 12.40
CA VAL A 96 -2.59 2.13 11.49
C VAL A 96 -2.02 2.35 10.08
N VAL A 97 -2.03 3.58 9.57
CA VAL A 97 -1.43 3.89 8.26
C VAL A 97 0.09 3.77 8.31
N TYR A 98 0.73 4.20 9.40
CA TYR A 98 2.17 4.04 9.59
C TYR A 98 2.55 2.57 9.74
N ASP A 99 1.87 1.81 10.59
CA ASP A 99 2.10 0.37 10.77
C ASP A 99 1.93 -0.39 9.46
N ALA A 100 0.89 -0.07 8.68
CA ALA A 100 0.67 -0.69 7.37
C ALA A 100 1.80 -0.37 6.39
N PHE A 101 2.33 0.87 6.42
CA PHE A 101 3.46 1.25 5.58
C PHE A 101 4.74 0.55 6.02
N GLU A 102 5.05 0.52 7.31
CA GLU A 102 6.22 -0.17 7.86
C GLU A 102 6.18 -1.67 7.55
N ALA A 103 5.04 -2.34 7.75
CA ALA A 103 4.87 -3.75 7.43
C ALA A 103 5.14 -4.06 5.94
N ILE A 104 4.76 -3.15 5.04
CA ILE A 104 5.08 -3.27 3.60
C ILE A 104 6.59 -3.13 3.36
N LEU A 105 7.25 -2.20 4.04
CA LEU A 105 8.68 -1.95 3.87
C LEU A 105 9.56 -3.06 4.49
N ASP A 106 9.08 -3.71 5.55
CA ASP A 106 9.72 -4.87 6.19
C ASP A 106 9.75 -6.11 5.29
N MET A 107 9.09 -6.07 4.13
CA MET A 107 9.16 -7.09 3.09
C MET A 107 10.03 -6.59 1.93
N PRO A 108 11.33 -6.96 1.83
CA PRO A 108 12.27 -6.38 0.87
C PRO A 108 11.80 -6.47 -0.58
N ASP A 109 11.19 -7.60 -0.96
CA ASP A 109 10.66 -7.76 -2.32
C ASP A 109 9.50 -6.80 -2.61
N VAL A 110 8.64 -6.52 -1.62
CA VAL A 110 7.53 -5.57 -1.75
C VAL A 110 8.06 -4.13 -1.71
N ALA A 111 9.01 -3.84 -0.81
CA ALA A 111 9.68 -2.54 -0.74
C ALA A 111 10.34 -2.14 -2.07
N LEU A 112 10.95 -3.10 -2.79
CA LEU A 112 11.49 -2.87 -4.13
C LEU A 112 10.41 -2.54 -5.18
N LEU A 113 9.25 -3.18 -5.11
CA LEU A 113 8.11 -2.85 -5.97
C LEU A 113 7.57 -1.44 -5.66
N VAL A 114 7.47 -1.09 -4.38
CA VAL A 114 7.07 0.25 -3.94
C VAL A 114 8.06 1.30 -4.44
N ALA A 115 9.37 1.06 -4.31
CA ALA A 115 10.40 1.94 -4.85
C ALA A 115 10.21 2.16 -6.37
N GLY A 116 9.97 1.09 -7.13
CA GLY A 116 9.65 1.19 -8.56
C GLY A 116 8.46 2.11 -8.84
N LYS A 117 7.35 1.95 -8.10
CA LYS A 117 6.17 2.83 -8.21
C LYS A 117 6.43 4.26 -7.78
N MET A 118 7.28 4.48 -6.78
CA MET A 118 7.69 5.83 -6.37
C MET A 118 8.48 6.53 -7.49
N SER A 119 9.38 5.82 -8.17
CA SER A 119 10.10 6.35 -9.33
C SER A 119 9.15 6.73 -10.47
N GLU A 120 8.19 5.87 -10.82
CA GLU A 120 7.14 6.16 -11.82
C GLU A 120 6.32 7.41 -11.47
N LEU A 121 6.12 7.68 -10.18
CA LEU A 121 5.44 8.87 -9.67
C LEU A 121 6.33 10.12 -9.57
N GLY A 122 7.58 10.05 -10.06
CA GLY A 122 8.54 11.16 -10.03
C GLY A 122 9.25 11.35 -8.69
N ARG A 123 9.09 10.44 -7.72
CA ARG A 123 9.78 10.45 -6.41
C ARG A 123 11.11 9.72 -6.50
N VAL A 124 11.96 10.18 -7.43
CA VAL A 124 13.20 9.48 -7.81
C VAL A 124 14.18 9.37 -6.64
N LYS A 125 14.39 10.46 -5.89
CA LYS A 125 15.33 10.48 -4.76
C LYS A 125 14.88 9.53 -3.65
N GLU A 126 13.61 9.60 -3.27
CA GLU A 126 13.03 8.76 -2.22
C GLU A 126 13.00 7.28 -2.65
N SER A 127 12.72 7.01 -3.94
CA SER A 127 12.80 5.68 -4.53
C SER A 127 14.22 5.09 -4.43
N GLU A 128 15.26 5.85 -4.78
CA GLU A 128 16.65 5.38 -4.70
C GLU A 128 17.07 5.03 -3.28
N ILE A 129 16.70 5.86 -2.30
CA ILE A 129 16.97 5.60 -0.89
C ILE A 129 16.29 4.30 -0.46
N LEU A 130 14.99 4.15 -0.76
CA LEU A 130 14.23 2.96 -0.40
C LEU A 130 14.81 1.69 -1.04
N ARG A 131 15.20 1.77 -2.31
CA ARG A 131 15.80 0.66 -3.04
C ARG A 131 17.09 0.18 -2.40
N ARG A 132 17.98 1.10 -2.00
CA ARG A 132 19.25 0.76 -1.34
C ARG A 132 19.02 0.02 -0.01
N ILE A 133 18.06 0.49 0.78
CA ILE A 133 17.69 -0.14 2.06
C ILE A 133 17.16 -1.56 1.80
N ALA A 134 16.19 -1.70 0.89
CA ALA A 134 15.58 -2.99 0.58
C ALA A 134 16.57 -4.00 -0.02
N GLU A 135 17.48 -3.57 -0.89
CA GLU A 135 18.54 -4.42 -1.45
C GLU A 135 19.51 -4.92 -0.38
N SER A 136 19.90 -4.04 0.54
CA SER A 136 20.75 -4.39 1.69
C SER A 136 20.08 -5.46 2.56
N ASP A 137 18.82 -5.25 2.93
CA ASP A 137 18.07 -6.19 3.77
C ASP A 137 17.85 -7.53 3.09
N LYS A 138 17.55 -7.53 1.79
CA LYS A 138 17.44 -8.75 0.99
C LYS A 138 18.75 -9.53 0.97
N GLY A 139 19.88 -8.85 0.82
CA GLY A 139 21.22 -9.44 0.89
C GLY A 139 21.48 -10.07 2.26
N ALA A 140 21.23 -9.33 3.35
CA ALA A 140 21.39 -9.82 4.71
C ALA A 140 20.53 -11.05 4.99
N ARG A 141 19.25 -11.04 4.57
CA ARG A 141 18.34 -12.19 4.68
C ARG A 141 18.84 -13.39 3.88
N GLN A 142 19.34 -13.19 2.66
CA GLN A 142 19.88 -14.28 1.85
C GLN A 142 21.10 -14.92 2.50
N VAL A 143 21.98 -14.11 3.11
CA VAL A 143 23.13 -14.59 3.88
C VAL A 143 22.67 -15.40 5.09
N ALA A 144 21.75 -14.86 5.91
CA ALA A 144 21.19 -15.56 7.06
C ALA A 144 20.56 -16.91 6.67
N LEU A 145 19.75 -16.94 5.61
CA LEU A 145 19.16 -18.18 5.07
C LEU A 145 20.21 -19.20 4.64
N ARG A 146 21.31 -18.76 4.00
CA ARG A 146 22.42 -19.65 3.65
C ARG A 146 23.08 -20.25 4.89
N HIS A 147 23.28 -19.46 5.95
CA HIS A 147 23.84 -19.95 7.21
C HIS A 147 22.90 -20.95 7.90
N LEU A 148 21.61 -20.65 7.99
CA LEU A 148 20.60 -21.58 8.53
C LEU A 148 20.55 -22.89 7.73
N ASN A 149 20.63 -22.82 6.41
CA ASN A 149 20.62 -24.00 5.55
C ASN A 149 21.93 -24.81 5.61
N ARG A 150 23.08 -24.19 5.94
CA ARG A 150 24.34 -24.91 6.17
C ARG A 150 24.31 -25.74 7.45
N GLY A 151 23.60 -25.28 8.49
CA GLY A 151 23.43 -25.99 9.76
C GLY A 151 22.35 -27.07 9.75
N ARG A 152 21.46 -27.10 8.74
CA ARG A 152 20.51 -28.20 8.56
C ARG A 152 21.26 -29.47 8.16
N VAL A 153 21.29 -30.45 9.07
CA VAL A 153 21.64 -31.83 8.72
C VAL A 153 20.67 -32.26 7.61
N ARG A 154 21.19 -32.48 6.40
CA ARG A 154 20.38 -33.05 5.33
C ARG A 154 19.83 -34.37 5.84
N ARG A 155 18.51 -34.47 5.99
CA ARG A 155 17.85 -35.75 6.29
C ARG A 155 18.40 -36.78 5.31
N ALA A 156 18.99 -37.86 5.82
CA ALA A 156 19.42 -38.95 4.99
C ALA A 156 18.18 -39.51 4.28
N LEU A 157 18.21 -39.48 2.96
CA LEU A 157 17.15 -40.08 2.14
C LEU A 157 17.06 -41.57 2.49
N SER A 158 15.84 -42.08 2.67
CA SER A 158 15.59 -43.50 2.79
C SER A 158 16.05 -44.23 1.50
N PRO A 159 16.28 -45.55 1.56
CA PRO A 159 16.66 -46.32 0.38
C PRO A 159 15.72 -46.12 -0.82
N GLN A 160 14.40 -46.07 -0.56
CA GLN A 160 13.37 -45.84 -1.59
C GLN A 160 13.47 -44.42 -2.18
N GLU A 161 13.67 -43.40 -1.34
CA GLU A 161 13.80 -42.02 -1.81
C GLU A 161 15.07 -41.81 -2.65
N LYS A 162 16.16 -42.51 -2.33
CA LYS A 162 17.39 -42.51 -3.15
C LYS A 162 17.15 -43.13 -4.52
N GLU A 163 16.43 -44.25 -4.57
CA GLU A 163 16.12 -44.96 -5.81
C GLU A 163 15.23 -44.10 -6.73
N VAL A 164 14.17 -43.52 -6.18
CA VAL A 164 13.29 -42.57 -6.90
C VAL A 164 14.07 -41.37 -7.42
N GLN A 165 14.95 -40.79 -6.61
CA GLN A 165 15.77 -39.66 -7.06
C GLN A 165 16.73 -40.05 -8.20
N THR A 166 17.29 -41.26 -8.15
CA THR A 166 18.21 -41.76 -9.19
C THR A 166 17.46 -41.99 -10.50
N LEU A 167 16.29 -42.60 -10.45
CA LEU A 167 15.40 -42.80 -11.60
C LEU A 167 14.95 -41.48 -12.21
N SER A 168 14.50 -40.52 -11.38
CA SER A 168 14.10 -39.18 -11.85
C SER A 168 15.23 -38.43 -12.53
N ARG A 169 16.47 -38.54 -12.03
CA ARG A 169 17.66 -37.95 -12.69
C ARG A 169 17.96 -38.61 -14.02
N HIS A 170 17.77 -39.92 -14.12
CA HIS A 170 17.98 -40.67 -15.36
C HIS A 170 16.93 -40.30 -16.42
N ALA A 171 15.65 -40.21 -16.02
CA ALA A 171 14.55 -39.76 -16.86
C ALA A 171 14.78 -38.33 -17.38
N ALA A 172 15.16 -37.38 -16.50
CA ALA A 172 15.43 -36.00 -16.92
C ALA A 172 16.61 -35.90 -17.91
N ARG A 173 17.64 -36.74 -17.76
CA ARG A 173 18.76 -36.82 -18.73
C ARG A 173 18.31 -37.41 -20.07
N PHE A 174 17.42 -38.40 -20.05
CA PHE A 174 16.83 -38.99 -21.25
C PHE A 174 15.95 -37.98 -21.99
N GLU A 175 15.05 -37.29 -21.29
CA GLU A 175 14.22 -36.24 -21.88
C GLU A 175 15.05 -35.12 -22.50
N LYS A 176 16.15 -34.73 -21.84
CA LYS A 176 17.06 -33.71 -22.38
C LYS A 176 17.79 -34.17 -23.65
N LYS A 177 18.08 -35.47 -23.78
CA LYS A 177 18.65 -36.06 -25.01
C LYS A 177 17.64 -36.18 -26.14
N LEU A 178 16.35 -36.36 -25.83
CA LEU A 178 15.26 -36.44 -26.81
C LEU A 178 14.82 -35.05 -27.34
N ARG A 179 15.12 -33.98 -26.60
CA ARG A 179 14.81 -32.58 -26.96
C ARG A 179 15.96 -31.82 -27.62
N GLY A 180 17.13 -32.46 -27.79
CA GLY A 180 18.23 -31.94 -28.62
C GLY A 180 18.10 -32.49 -30.03
#